data_AF-A0A1F9CNN9-F1
#
_entry.id   AF-A0A1F9CNN9-F1
#
_cell.length_a   1.000
_cell.length_b   1.000
_cell.length_c   1.000
_cell.angle_alpha   90.00
_cell.angle_beta   90.00
_cell.angle_gamma   90.00
#
_symmetry.space_group_name_H-M   'P 1'
#
loop_
_entity.id
_entity.type
_entity.pdbx_description
1 polymer ?
#
loop_
_entity_poly.entity_id
_entity_poly.type
_entity_poly.pdbx_seq_one_letter_code
_entity_poly.pdbx_strand_id
1 'polypeptide(L)'
;MKLKLVILSLSLLIVTAFFTPCFAAVEWSVQKKLQMEAPPVDVAVSLNDKWVFVLNDRGEVLVFSSDGSLKEKIPVGKHIDQIKVGPRADLLYLTSRKKKTVEIVELDFIQKINTAGSPYKGPVDAPVVITVFTDFE
;
A
#
# COMPACT_ATOMS: atom_id res chain seq x y z
N MET A 1 2.60 -67.32 9.57
CA MET A 1 2.37 -66.01 10.24
C MET A 1 3.56 -65.05 10.14
N LYS A 2 4.81 -65.50 10.29
CA LYS A 2 5.99 -64.62 10.28
C LYS A 2 6.23 -63.83 8.97
N LEU A 3 5.99 -64.45 7.80
CA LEU A 3 6.20 -63.80 6.49
C LEU A 3 5.21 -62.65 6.20
N LYS A 4 3.92 -62.80 6.55
CA LYS A 4 2.92 -61.74 6.42
C LYS A 4 3.21 -60.55 7.33
N LEU A 5 3.76 -60.82 8.52
CA LEU A 5 4.16 -59.79 9.48
C LEU A 5 5.35 -58.97 8.96
N VAL A 6 6.32 -59.62 8.30
CA VAL A 6 7.50 -58.96 7.69
C VAL A 6 7.10 -58.08 6.51
N ILE A 7 6.17 -58.54 5.67
CA ILE A 7 5.67 -57.74 4.53
C ILE A 7 4.90 -56.52 5.03
N LEU A 8 4.09 -56.67 6.10
CA LEU A 8 3.36 -55.56 6.71
C LEU A 8 4.29 -54.55 7.38
N SER A 9 5.38 -55.01 8.03
CA SER A 9 6.37 -54.11 8.61
C SER A 9 7.18 -53.36 7.55
N LEU A 10 7.46 -54.00 6.40
CA LEU A 10 8.21 -53.39 5.31
C LEU A 10 7.35 -52.37 4.55
N SER A 11 6.06 -52.64 4.35
CA SER A 11 5.14 -51.66 3.76
C SER A 11 4.96 -50.44 4.65
N LEU A 12 4.87 -50.64 5.98
CA LEU A 12 4.78 -49.54 6.93
C LEU A 12 6.04 -48.65 6.94
N LEU A 13 7.23 -49.25 6.81
CA LEU A 13 8.50 -48.52 6.74
C LEU A 13 8.66 -47.73 5.44
N ILE A 14 8.10 -48.21 4.33
CA ILE A 14 8.11 -47.49 3.05
C ILE A 14 7.16 -46.29 3.11
N VAL A 15 6.00 -46.43 3.74
CA VAL A 15 5.01 -45.34 3.87
C VAL A 15 5.55 -44.18 4.73
N THR A 16 6.33 -44.46 5.78
CA THR A 16 6.93 -43.40 6.62
C THR A 16 8.08 -42.65 5.93
N ALA A 17 8.74 -43.25 4.94
CA ALA A 17 9.83 -42.62 4.19
C ALA A 17 9.38 -41.54 3.19
N PHE A 18 8.07 -41.46 2.88
CA PHE A 18 7.50 -40.46 1.96
C PHE A 18 6.92 -39.21 2.65
N PHE A 19 6.98 -39.13 3.98
CA PHE A 19 6.58 -37.92 4.70
C PHE A 19 7.76 -36.95 4.73
N THR A 20 7.95 -36.19 3.66
CA THR A 20 8.79 -34.99 3.72
C THR A 20 8.11 -33.97 4.64
N PRO A 21 8.77 -33.49 5.71
CA PRO A 21 8.23 -32.40 6.49
C PRO A 21 8.13 -31.17 5.60
N CYS A 22 6.91 -30.77 5.25
CA CYS A 22 6.64 -29.48 4.62
C CYS A 22 6.90 -28.41 5.69
N PHE A 23 8.13 -27.91 5.72
CA PHE A 23 8.46 -26.75 6.54
C PHE A 23 7.76 -25.54 5.91
N ALA A 24 6.64 -25.12 6.49
CA ALA A 24 6.08 -23.81 6.26
C ALA A 24 7.00 -22.76 6.92
N ALA A 25 8.15 -22.54 6.32
CA ALA A 25 9.06 -21.45 6.59
C ALA A 25 8.77 -20.40 5.51
N VAL A 26 8.34 -19.22 5.89
CA VAL A 26 7.94 -18.16 4.96
C VAL A 26 9.01 -17.94 3.89
N GLU A 27 8.62 -17.92 2.62
CA GLU A 27 9.49 -17.49 1.51
C GLU A 27 9.37 -15.97 1.34
N TRP A 28 10.49 -15.26 1.33
CA TRP A 28 10.51 -13.80 1.15
C TRP A 28 11.49 -13.39 0.07
N SER A 29 11.16 -12.31 -0.64
CA SER A 29 12.04 -11.68 -1.62
C SER A 29 11.88 -10.16 -1.59
N VAL A 30 12.98 -9.44 -1.80
CA VAL A 30 12.95 -7.98 -1.91
C VAL A 30 12.47 -7.62 -3.31
N GLN A 31 11.23 -7.13 -3.41
CA GLN A 31 10.62 -6.76 -4.68
C GLN A 31 11.17 -5.44 -5.24
N LYS A 32 11.41 -4.45 -4.38
CA LYS A 32 11.86 -3.12 -4.78
C LYS A 32 12.58 -2.39 -3.65
N LYS A 33 13.53 -1.51 -4.01
CA LYS A 33 14.20 -0.58 -3.09
C LYS A 33 13.87 0.85 -3.51
N LEU A 34 13.24 1.62 -2.63
CA LEU A 34 12.98 3.05 -2.85
C LEU A 34 14.19 3.84 -2.31
N GLN A 35 14.86 4.57 -3.20
CA GLN A 35 15.97 5.45 -2.81
C GLN A 35 15.43 6.84 -2.49
N MET A 36 15.92 7.43 -1.41
CA MET A 36 15.48 8.75 -0.95
C MET A 36 16.64 9.51 -0.32
N GLU A 37 16.58 10.84 -0.43
CA GLU A 37 17.64 11.73 0.05
C GLU A 37 17.69 11.86 1.58
N ALA A 38 16.53 11.74 2.23
CA ALA A 38 16.36 11.92 3.66
C ALA A 38 16.04 10.58 4.32
N PRO A 39 16.58 10.30 5.53
CA PRO A 39 16.25 9.10 6.27
C PRO A 39 14.74 8.91 6.47
N PRO A 40 14.18 7.74 6.13
CA PRO A 40 12.80 7.41 6.47
C PRO A 40 12.66 7.21 7.98
N VAL A 41 11.57 7.75 8.54
CA VAL A 41 11.18 7.64 9.94
C VAL A 41 10.06 6.60 10.11
N ASP A 42 9.07 6.63 9.23
CA ASP A 42 7.92 5.72 9.29
C ASP A 42 7.30 5.51 7.89
N VAL A 43 6.55 4.44 7.72
CA VAL A 43 5.91 4.07 6.44
C VAL A 43 4.48 3.58 6.65
N ALA A 44 3.59 3.98 5.74
CA ALA A 44 2.24 3.47 5.66
C ALA A 44 1.84 3.22 4.20
N VAL A 45 0.90 2.31 3.97
CA VAL A 45 0.42 1.96 2.62
C VAL A 45 -1.09 2.20 2.57
N SER A 46 -1.55 2.84 1.50
CA SER A 46 -2.98 3.07 1.27
C SER A 46 -3.74 1.76 1.17
N LEU A 47 -5.00 1.72 1.63
CA LEU A 47 -5.86 0.53 1.57
C LEU A 47 -6.11 -0.02 0.16
N ASN A 48 -5.87 0.78 -0.88
CA ASN A 48 -6.03 0.40 -2.28
C ASN A 48 -4.70 0.03 -2.98
N ASP A 49 -3.61 -0.09 -2.22
CA ASP A 49 -2.24 -0.39 -2.70
C ASP A 49 -1.70 0.56 -3.78
N LYS A 50 -2.34 1.73 -4.00
CA LYS A 50 -1.88 2.70 -5.00
C LYS A 50 -0.73 3.55 -4.50
N TRP A 51 -0.68 3.79 -3.19
CA TRP A 51 0.21 4.75 -2.57
C TRP A 51 1.01 4.15 -1.42
N VAL A 52 2.30 4.46 -1.39
CA VAL A 52 3.20 4.24 -0.26
C VAL A 52 3.60 5.60 0.29
N PHE A 53 3.26 5.85 1.55
CA PHE A 53 3.59 7.07 2.27
C PHE A 53 4.82 6.83 3.13
N VAL A 54 5.85 7.66 2.97
CA VAL A 54 7.07 7.59 3.77
C VAL A 54 7.26 8.91 4.48
N LEU A 55 7.19 8.91 5.81
CA LEU A 55 7.60 10.05 6.62
C LEU A 55 9.13 10.10 6.68
N ASN A 56 9.73 11.24 6.41
CA ASN A 56 11.18 11.44 6.56
C ASN A 56 11.53 12.36 7.75
N ASP A 57 12.81 12.37 8.13
CA ASP A 57 13.32 13.18 9.25
C ASP A 57 13.35 14.70 8.97
N ARG A 58 13.13 15.11 7.72
CA ARG A 58 12.95 16.51 7.33
C ARG A 58 11.54 17.01 7.66
N GLY A 59 10.63 16.12 8.04
CA GLY A 59 9.23 16.46 8.35
C GLY A 59 8.36 16.51 7.10
N GLU A 60 8.65 15.68 6.11
CA GLU A 60 7.89 15.55 4.88
C GLU A 60 7.29 14.15 4.80
N VAL A 61 6.06 14.05 4.31
CA VAL A 61 5.48 12.79 3.83
C VAL A 61 5.74 12.70 2.33
N LEU A 62 6.58 11.76 1.93
CA LEU A 62 6.85 11.41 0.56
C LEU A 62 5.77 10.44 0.07
N VAL A 63 5.13 10.76 -1.04
CA VAL A 63 4.08 9.91 -1.63
C VAL A 63 4.64 9.20 -2.87
N PHE A 64 4.78 7.89 -2.79
CA PHE A 64 5.19 7.05 -3.91
C PHE A 64 3.99 6.31 -4.48
N SER A 65 3.94 6.15 -5.80
CA SER A 65 3.02 5.18 -6.41
C SER A 65 3.52 3.75 -6.23
N SER A 66 2.66 2.76 -6.50
CA SER A 66 2.98 1.32 -6.43
C SER A 66 4.19 0.90 -7.29
N ASP A 67 4.47 1.65 -8.36
CA ASP A 67 5.67 1.46 -9.19
C ASP A 67 6.96 2.01 -8.55
N GLY A 68 6.87 2.66 -7.39
CA GLY A 68 7.99 3.25 -6.66
C GLY A 68 8.43 4.62 -7.16
N SER A 69 7.67 5.26 -8.05
CA SER A 69 7.96 6.64 -8.45
C SER A 69 7.43 7.64 -7.43
N LEU A 70 8.26 8.62 -7.07
CA LEU A 70 7.86 9.72 -6.19
C LEU A 70 6.88 10.63 -6.93
N LYS A 71 5.68 10.82 -6.38
CA LYS A 71 4.65 11.70 -6.95
C LYS A 71 4.57 13.04 -6.24
N GLU A 72 4.68 13.06 -4.92
CA GLU A 72 4.45 14.27 -4.13
C GLU A 72 5.30 14.32 -2.85
N LYS A 73 5.57 15.53 -2.35
CA LYS A 73 6.19 15.79 -1.05
C LYS A 73 5.31 16.73 -0.23
N ILE A 74 4.72 16.21 0.84
CA ILE A 74 3.80 16.97 1.69
C ILE A 74 4.54 17.42 2.95
N PRO A 75 4.73 18.74 3.18
CA PRO A 75 5.37 19.23 4.40
C PRO A 75 4.41 19.10 5.59
N VAL A 76 4.71 18.20 6.52
CA VAL A 76 3.93 17.98 7.77
C VAL A 76 4.64 18.53 9.02
N GLY A 77 5.93 18.83 8.88
CA GLY A 77 6.77 19.39 9.92
C GLY A 77 7.47 18.34 10.79
N LYS A 78 8.67 18.66 11.27
CA LYS A 78 9.59 17.76 11.99
C LYS A 78 9.11 17.24 13.35
N HIS A 79 7.93 17.67 13.79
CA HIS A 79 7.37 17.25 15.06
C HIS A 79 6.51 15.99 14.92
N ILE A 80 6.13 15.63 13.70
CA ILE A 80 5.46 14.37 13.37
C ILE A 80 6.51 13.26 13.39
N ASP A 81 6.18 12.15 14.03
CA ASP A 81 7.10 11.04 14.24
C ASP A 81 6.47 9.66 13.97
N GLN A 82 5.21 9.63 13.54
CA GLN A 82 4.51 8.43 13.09
C GLN A 82 3.37 8.81 12.12
N ILE A 83 3.11 7.93 11.15
CA ILE A 83 2.00 8.03 10.22
C ILE A 83 1.17 6.74 10.20
N LYS A 84 -0.15 6.85 10.00
CA LYS A 84 -1.03 5.70 9.76
C LYS A 84 -2.12 6.05 8.76
N VAL A 85 -2.40 5.13 7.85
CA VAL A 85 -3.56 5.27 6.96
C VAL A 85 -4.84 5.01 7.77
N GLY A 86 -5.83 5.86 7.53
CA GLY A 86 -7.14 5.78 8.15
C GLY A 86 -8.02 4.65 7.60
N PRO A 87 -9.22 4.47 8.18
CA PRO A 87 -10.20 3.52 7.67
C PRO A 87 -10.76 3.90 6.30
N ARG A 88 -10.67 5.19 5.93
CA ARG A 88 -10.96 5.67 4.58
C ARG A 88 -9.65 5.84 3.81
N ALA A 89 -9.67 5.53 2.51
CA ALA A 89 -8.46 5.47 1.68
C ALA A 89 -7.77 6.83 1.45
N ASP A 90 -8.46 7.92 1.80
CA ASP A 90 -8.08 9.32 1.68
C ASP A 90 -7.60 9.93 3.02
N LEU A 91 -7.65 9.21 4.14
CA LEU A 91 -7.24 9.76 5.43
C LEU A 91 -5.84 9.28 5.84
N LEU A 92 -5.01 10.21 6.30
CA LEU A 92 -3.70 9.95 6.90
C LEU A 92 -3.64 10.59 8.30
N TYR A 93 -3.38 9.75 9.29
CA TYR A 93 -3.21 10.13 10.69
C TYR A 93 -1.73 10.41 10.93
N LEU A 94 -1.43 11.61 11.44
CA LEU A 94 -0.10 12.07 11.77
C LEU A 94 0.03 12.22 13.28
N THR A 95 0.96 11.50 13.90
CA THR A 95 1.14 11.55 15.35
C THR A 95 2.38 12.35 15.70
N SER A 96 2.25 13.25 16.67
CA SER A 96 3.38 13.87 17.37
C SER A 96 3.38 13.43 18.82
N ARG A 97 4.29 12.51 19.19
CA ARG A 97 4.46 12.13 20.60
C ARG A 97 4.95 13.30 21.43
N LYS A 98 5.85 14.12 20.88
CA LYS A 98 6.40 15.30 21.57
C LYS A 98 5.33 16.35 21.87
N LYS A 99 4.47 16.65 20.90
CA LYS A 99 3.38 17.64 21.09
C LYS A 99 2.12 17.03 21.71
N LYS A 100 2.04 15.70 21.83
CA LYS A 100 0.85 14.97 22.32
C LYS A 100 -0.37 15.21 21.44
N THR A 101 -0.17 15.23 20.12
CA THR A 101 -1.23 15.48 19.14
C THR A 101 -1.35 14.35 18.13
N VAL A 102 -2.56 14.18 17.61
CA VAL A 102 -2.85 13.39 16.41
C VAL A 102 -3.60 14.31 15.46
N GLU A 103 -3.06 14.50 14.26
CA GLU A 103 -3.66 15.27 13.19
C GLU A 103 -4.26 14.31 12.17
N ILE A 104 -5.46 14.60 11.68
CA ILE A 104 -6.12 13.81 10.64
C ILE A 104 -6.08 14.65 9.37
N VAL A 105 -5.36 14.17 8.37
CA VAL A 105 -5.17 14.86 7.10
C VAL A 105 -5.93 14.10 6.01
N GLU A 106 -6.77 14.80 5.29
CA GLU A 106 -7.42 14.30 4.08
C GLU A 106 -6.51 14.52 2.88
N LEU A 107 -6.33 13.49 2.08
CA LEU A 107 -5.49 13.45 0.88
C LEU A 107 -6.39 13.39 -0.34
N ASP A 108 -6.46 14.50 -1.07
CA ASP A 108 -7.13 14.55 -2.37
C ASP A 108 -6.10 14.45 -3.51
N PHE A 109 -6.25 13.44 -4.36
CA PHE A 109 -5.34 13.15 -5.46
C PHE A 109 -5.91 13.71 -6.76
N ILE A 110 -5.46 14.90 -7.13
CA ILE A 110 -5.88 15.55 -8.38
C ILE A 110 -5.33 14.77 -9.58
N GLN A 111 -6.23 14.24 -10.41
CA GLN A 111 -5.87 13.57 -11.66
C GLN A 111 -6.06 14.50 -12.85
N LYS A 112 -5.00 14.67 -13.65
CA LYS A 112 -5.10 15.33 -14.95
C LYS A 112 -5.63 14.34 -15.97
N ILE A 113 -6.83 14.61 -16.48
CA ILE A 113 -7.42 13.83 -17.57
C ILE A 113 -6.94 14.44 -18.89
N ASN A 114 -6.21 13.65 -19.69
CA ASN A 114 -5.85 14.07 -21.04
C ASN A 114 -7.05 13.86 -21.97
N THR A 115 -7.63 14.96 -22.44
CA THR A 115 -8.75 14.95 -23.38
C THR A 115 -8.32 15.11 -24.84
N ALA A 116 -7.01 15.11 -25.12
CA ALA A 116 -6.50 15.23 -26.50
C ALA A 116 -7.05 14.12 -27.40
N GLY A 117 -7.65 14.50 -28.52
CA GLY A 117 -8.25 13.57 -29.48
C GLY A 117 -9.55 12.91 -29.02
N SER A 118 -10.09 13.28 -27.86
CA SER A 118 -11.39 12.79 -27.41
C SER A 118 -12.50 13.34 -28.33
N PRO A 119 -13.50 12.52 -28.70
CA PRO A 119 -14.64 12.98 -29.48
C PRO A 119 -15.39 14.09 -28.73
N TYR A 120 -15.79 15.14 -29.44
CA TYR A 120 -16.63 16.20 -28.91
C TYR A 120 -17.86 16.40 -29.80
N LYS A 121 -18.97 16.86 -29.22
CA LYS A 121 -20.21 17.14 -29.92
C LYS A 121 -20.49 18.64 -29.86
N GLY A 122 -20.36 19.34 -30.99
CA GLY A 122 -20.52 20.79 -31.10
C GLY A 122 -19.18 21.53 -31.29
N PRO A 123 -19.16 22.87 -31.21
CA PRO A 123 -17.92 23.65 -31.25
C PRO A 123 -16.99 23.32 -30.07
N VAL A 124 -15.68 23.43 -30.29
CA VAL A 124 -14.65 23.15 -29.26
C VAL A 124 -14.80 24.07 -28.04
N ASP A 125 -15.15 25.34 -28.26
CA ASP A 125 -15.31 26.35 -27.21
C ASP A 125 -16.78 26.56 -26.78
N ALA A 126 -17.65 25.58 -27.04
CA ALA A 126 -19.05 25.69 -26.65
C ALA A 126 -19.18 25.77 -25.12
N PRO A 127 -20.01 26.68 -24.57
CA PRO A 127 -20.24 26.74 -23.13
C PRO A 127 -20.92 25.46 -22.66
N VAL A 128 -20.34 24.81 -21.66
CA VAL A 128 -20.89 23.60 -21.04
C VAL A 128 -21.37 23.94 -19.63
N VAL A 129 -22.55 23.45 -19.27
CA VAL A 129 -23.08 23.52 -17.91
C VAL A 129 -22.96 22.14 -17.28
N ILE A 130 -22.20 22.04 -16.19
CA ILE A 130 -22.15 20.83 -15.35
C ILE A 130 -23.08 21.06 -14.17
N THR A 131 -24.16 20.31 -14.11
CA THR A 131 -25.07 20.31 -12.96
C THR A 131 -24.80 19.08 -12.11
N VAL A 132 -24.40 19.29 -10.86
CA VAL A 132 -24.22 18.23 -9.88
C VAL A 132 -25.49 18.14 -9.04
N PHE A 133 -26.16 17.00 -9.09
CA PHE A 133 -27.25 16.68 -8.17
C PHE A 133 -26.66 15.83 -7.05
N THR A 134 -26.51 16.41 -5.86
CA THR A 134 -26.22 15.63 -4.65
C THR A 134 -27.56 15.31 -4.01
N ASP A 135 -28.01 14.07 -4.15
CA ASP A 135 -29.16 13.52 -3.45
C ASP A 135 -28.75 13.17 -2.02
N PHE A 136 -29.21 13.97 -1.06
CA PHE A 136 -29.26 13.56 0.34
C PHE A 136 -30.65 13.95 0.89
N GLU A 137 -31.55 12.98 0.90
CA GLU A 137 -32.69 12.93 1.83
C GLU A 137 -32.35 11.98 2.98
#